data_AF-A0A2E7CZG4-F1
#
_entry.id   AF-A0A2E7CZG4-F1
#
_cell.length_a   1.000
_cell.length_b   1.000
_cell.length_c   1.000
_cell.angle_alpha   90.00
_cell.angle_beta   90.00
_cell.angle_gamma   90.00
#
_symmetry.space_group_name_H-M   'P 1'
#
loop_
_entity.id
_entity.type
_entity.pdbx_description
1 polymer ?
#
loop_
_entity_poly.entity_id
_entity_poly.type
_entity_poly.pdbx_seq_one_letter_code
_entity_poly.pdbx_strand_id
1 'polypeptide(L)'
;MADFNVSGRMKVKTLRNSFKKAFGSTLRVYNGVRFASDDASVASIAKEKIPSGTEVGFHGRTKCGSFEKQMMDKFGIKVQVANPDDSELVSDSVSLTQSGKS
;
A
#
# COMPACT_ATOMS: atom_id res chain seq x y z
N MET A 1 15.76 9.91 -2.25
CA MET A 1 15.51 8.62 -1.57
C MET A 1 14.00 8.44 -1.48
N ALA A 2 13.49 7.24 -1.74
CA ALA A 2 12.08 6.94 -1.51
C ALA A 2 11.82 6.87 0.00
N ASP A 3 10.67 7.40 0.46
CA ASP A 3 10.31 7.34 1.88
C ASP A 3 9.76 5.96 2.26
N PHE A 4 9.28 5.21 1.27
CA PHE A 4 8.65 3.92 1.45
C PHE A 4 8.89 3.04 0.22
N ASN A 5 9.41 1.82 0.42
CA ASN A 5 9.60 0.85 -0.65
C ASN A 5 8.68 -0.36 -0.45
N VAL A 6 8.03 -0.78 -1.54
CA VAL A 6 7.21 -1.99 -1.60
C VAL A 6 7.92 -3.02 -2.45
N SER A 7 8.00 -4.26 -1.96
CA SER A 7 8.51 -5.41 -2.70
C SER A 7 7.45 -6.50 -2.80
N GLY A 8 7.37 -7.21 -3.92
CA GLY A 8 6.43 -8.34 -4.04
C GLY A 8 6.66 -9.44 -2.99
N ARG A 9 7.89 -9.54 -2.44
CA ARG A 9 8.28 -10.56 -1.46
C ARG A 9 7.91 -10.20 -0.02
N MET A 10 7.53 -8.95 0.28
CA MET A 10 7.15 -8.59 1.65
C MET A 10 5.75 -9.09 2.01
N LYS A 11 5.57 -9.35 3.31
CA LYS A 11 4.27 -9.71 3.88
C LYS A 11 3.36 -8.49 3.97
N VAL A 12 2.05 -8.73 3.87
CA VAL A 12 1.00 -7.71 4.04
C VAL A 12 1.15 -7.00 5.39
N LYS A 13 1.41 -7.73 6.48
CA LYS A 13 1.64 -7.11 7.80
C LYS A 13 2.82 -6.14 7.81
N THR A 14 3.89 -6.48 7.11
CA THR A 14 5.09 -5.64 7.01
C THR A 14 4.80 -4.39 6.20
N LEU A 15 4.10 -4.54 5.07
CA LEU A 15 3.65 -3.41 4.24
C LEU A 15 2.83 -2.42 5.07
N ARG A 16 1.80 -2.90 5.80
CA ARG A 16 0.94 -2.08 6.65
C ARG A 16 1.73 -1.35 7.73
N ASN A 17 2.61 -2.08 8.44
CA ASN A 17 3.40 -1.51 9.52
C ASN A 17 4.42 -0.48 9.03
N SER A 18 5.13 -0.79 7.94
CA SER A 18 6.10 0.14 7.34
C SER A 18 5.40 1.39 6.78
N PHE A 19 4.22 1.25 6.19
CA PHE A 19 3.43 2.38 5.70
C PHE A 19 2.97 3.27 6.85
N LYS A 20 2.45 2.67 7.94
CA LYS A 20 2.06 3.41 9.14
C LYS A 20 3.25 4.11 9.80
N LYS A 21 4.43 3.49 9.80
CA LYS A 21 5.66 4.13 10.31
C LYS A 21 6.17 5.27 9.42
N ALA A 22 6.08 5.12 8.09
CA ALA A 22 6.55 6.14 7.16
C ALA A 22 5.62 7.35 7.09
N PHE A 23 4.30 7.11 7.16
CA PHE A 23 3.30 8.13 6.85
C PHE A 23 2.32 8.44 7.97
N GLY A 24 2.14 7.55 8.96
CA GLY A 24 1.16 7.70 10.04
C GLY A 24 -0.24 7.16 9.72
N SER A 25 -0.53 6.87 8.45
CA SER A 25 -1.81 6.35 7.98
C SER A 25 -1.94 4.83 8.07
N THR A 26 -3.18 4.33 8.01
CA THR A 26 -3.44 2.90 7.89
C THR A 26 -3.58 2.51 6.42
N LEU A 27 -3.01 1.36 6.04
CA LEU A 27 -3.13 0.80 4.69
C LEU A 27 -4.01 -0.44 4.70
N ARG A 28 -5.06 -0.44 3.88
CA ARG A 28 -5.96 -1.57 3.66
C ARG A 28 -5.54 -2.32 2.41
N VAL A 29 -5.16 -3.58 2.56
CA VAL A 29 -4.76 -4.45 1.44
C VAL A 29 -5.86 -5.47 1.20
N TYR A 30 -6.27 -5.63 -0.06
CA TYR A 30 -7.31 -6.57 -0.46
C TYR A 30 -6.71 -7.73 -1.27
N ASN A 31 -7.24 -8.92 -1.01
CA ASN A 31 -7.04 -10.10 -1.82
C ASN A 31 -8.39 -10.43 -2.51
N GLY A 32 -8.52 -10.01 -3.77
CA GLY A 32 -9.79 -10.07 -4.49
C GLY A 32 -10.85 -9.20 -3.82
N VAL A 33 -11.88 -9.84 -3.25
CA VAL A 33 -13.01 -9.16 -2.56
C VAL A 33 -12.88 -9.15 -1.03
N ARG A 34 -11.87 -9.83 -0.48
CA ARG A 34 -11.66 -9.94 0.97
C ARG A 34 -10.40 -9.16 1.36
N PHE A 35 -10.26 -8.84 2.64
CA PHE A 35 -8.99 -8.33 3.15
C PHE A 35 -7.89 -9.38 2.99
N ALA A 36 -6.72 -8.93 2.60
CA ALA A 36 -5.56 -9.79 2.51
C ALA A 36 -5.11 -10.22 3.91
N SER A 37 -4.73 -11.50 4.02
CA SER A 37 -4.17 -12.07 5.25
C SER A 37 -2.81 -11.45 5.55
N ASP A 38 -2.58 -11.08 6.81
CA ASP A 38 -1.34 -10.48 7.30
C ASP A 38 -0.09 -11.36 7.07
N ASP A 39 -0.26 -12.69 7.05
CA ASP A 39 0.83 -13.64 6.77
C ASP A 39 1.04 -13.94 5.29
N ALA A 40 0.12 -13.52 4.42
CA ALA A 40 0.30 -13.62 2.99
C ALA A 40 1.34 -12.59 2.49
N SER A 41 2.05 -12.95 1.42
CA SER A 41 2.94 -12.03 0.72
C SER A 41 2.17 -11.23 -0.33
N VAL A 42 2.64 -10.02 -0.66
CA VAL A 42 2.08 -9.20 -1.76
C VAL A 42 2.01 -10.00 -3.06
N ALA A 43 3.06 -10.76 -3.38
CA ALA A 43 3.09 -11.65 -4.55
C ALA A 43 2.09 -12.82 -4.47
N SER A 44 1.76 -13.31 -3.27
CA SER A 44 0.80 -14.41 -3.12
C SER A 44 -0.65 -13.98 -3.31
N ILE A 45 -0.98 -12.73 -2.97
CA ILE A 45 -2.35 -12.18 -3.11
C ILE A 45 -2.55 -11.42 -4.42
N ALA A 46 -1.46 -11.20 -5.17
CA ALA A 46 -1.50 -10.58 -6.47
C ALA A 46 -2.31 -11.41 -7.44
N LYS A 47 -3.21 -10.75 -8.17
CA LYS A 47 -3.94 -11.39 -9.27
C LYS A 47 -3.01 -11.74 -10.43
N GLU A 48 -1.93 -10.98 -10.61
CA GLU A 48 -1.00 -11.14 -11.71
C GLU A 48 0.36 -11.63 -11.23
N LYS A 49 1.08 -12.30 -12.13
CA LYS A 49 2.39 -12.85 -11.84
C LYS A 49 3.39 -11.70 -11.74
N ILE A 50 3.64 -11.24 -10.52
CA ILE A 50 4.61 -10.17 -10.27
C ILE A 50 6.00 -10.64 -10.71
N PRO A 51 6.72 -9.88 -11.56
CA PRO A 51 8.09 -10.18 -11.89
C PRO A 51 8.95 -10.33 -10.62
N SER A 52 9.79 -11.36 -10.59
CA SER A 52 10.72 -11.56 -9.48
C SER A 52 11.66 -10.35 -9.38
N GLY A 53 11.61 -9.63 -8.25
CA GLY A 53 12.42 -8.43 -8.03
C GLY A 53 11.71 -7.11 -8.32
N THR A 54 10.38 -7.10 -8.53
CA THR A 54 9.63 -5.84 -8.58
C THR A 54 9.67 -5.14 -7.22
N GLU A 55 10.36 -4.00 -7.21
CA GLU A 55 10.44 -3.09 -6.09
C GLU A 55 10.01 -1.71 -6.55
N VAL A 56 9.06 -1.11 -5.84
CA VAL A 56 8.52 0.21 -6.16
C VAL A 56 8.72 1.12 -4.97
N GLY A 57 9.48 2.19 -5.20
CA GLY A 57 9.69 3.25 -4.23
C GLY A 57 8.64 4.34 -4.38
N PHE A 58 8.02 4.71 -3.27
CA PHE A 58 7.05 5.78 -3.16
C PHE A 58 7.61 6.90 -2.29
N HIS A 59 7.25 8.13 -2.66
CA HIS A 59 7.64 9.33 -1.93
C HIS A 59 6.42 9.90 -1.21
N GLY A 60 6.61 10.56 -0.07
CA GLY A 60 5.50 11.12 0.71
C GLY A 60 4.63 12.13 -0.05
N ARG A 61 5.18 12.73 -1.11
CA ARG A 61 4.48 13.66 -2.02
C ARG A 61 3.58 12.96 -3.05
N THR A 62 3.70 11.64 -3.20
CA THR A 62 2.82 10.85 -4.08
C THR A 62 1.39 10.89 -3.55
N LYS A 63 0.41 11.05 -4.45
CA LYS A 63 -1.01 11.05 -4.10
C LYS A 63 -1.49 9.64 -3.74
N CYS A 64 -2.44 9.53 -2.81
CA CYS A 64 -3.02 8.24 -2.41
C CYS A 64 -3.57 7.48 -3.64
N GLY A 65 -4.36 8.15 -4.49
CA GLY A 65 -4.90 7.51 -5.69
C GLY A 65 -3.82 7.07 -6.70
N SER A 66 -2.69 7.78 -6.78
CA SER A 66 -1.54 7.37 -7.60
C SER A 66 -0.81 6.16 -7.02
N PHE A 67 -0.71 6.06 -5.70
CA PHE A 67 -0.16 4.90 -5.00
C PHE A 67 -1.03 3.66 -5.23
N GLU A 68 -2.35 3.78 -5.03
CA GLU A 68 -3.31 2.68 -5.23
C GLU A 68 -3.27 2.15 -6.67
N LYS A 69 -3.27 3.05 -7.65
CA LYS A 69 -3.14 2.69 -9.08
C LYS A 69 -1.83 1.96 -9.36
N GLN A 70 -0.70 2.47 -8.85
CA GLN A 70 0.60 1.81 -9.06
C GLN A 70 0.67 0.43 -8.39
N MET A 71 0.04 0.27 -7.23
CA MET A 71 -0.01 -1.02 -6.55
C MET A 71 -0.85 -2.03 -7.34
N MET A 72 -1.96 -1.58 -7.93
CA MET A 72 -2.78 -2.40 -8.81
C MET A 72 -2.06 -2.73 -10.13
N ASP A 73 -1.38 -1.76 -10.75
CA ASP A 73 -0.66 -1.93 -12.02
C ASP A 73 0.58 -2.83 -11.87
N LYS A 74 1.41 -2.58 -10.85
CA LYS A 74 2.70 -3.27 -10.66
C LYS A 74 2.56 -4.61 -9.97
N PHE A 75 1.66 -4.71 -9.00
CA PHE A 75 1.53 -5.88 -8.16
C PHE A 75 0.17 -6.57 -8.32
N GLY A 76 -0.77 -6.06 -9.14
CA GLY A 76 -2.07 -6.69 -9.32
C GLY A 76 -2.91 -6.74 -8.04
N ILE A 77 -2.61 -5.89 -7.05
CA ILE A 77 -3.30 -5.86 -5.76
C ILE A 77 -4.06 -4.56 -5.58
N LYS A 78 -5.29 -4.69 -5.08
CA LYS A 78 -6.07 -3.52 -4.68
C LYS A 78 -5.65 -3.13 -3.26
N VAL A 79 -5.18 -1.90 -3.11
CA VAL A 79 -4.90 -1.30 -1.82
C VAL A 79 -5.70 -0.02 -1.67
N GLN A 80 -6.02 0.35 -0.44
CA GLN A 80 -6.68 1.60 -0.13
C GLN A 80 -6.03 2.27 1.08
N VAL A 81 -5.82 3.58 0.99
CA VAL A 81 -5.28 4.37 2.11
C VAL A 81 -6.42 4.82 3.01
N ALA A 82 -6.34 4.47 4.29
CA ALA A 82 -7.27 4.87 5.33
C ALA A 82 -6.61 5.84 6.31
N ASN A 83 -7.43 6.55 7.08
CA ASN A 83 -6.97 7.44 8.13
C ASN A 83 -6.18 6.65 9.23
N PRO A 84 -5.43 7.33 10.10
CA PRO A 84 -4.66 6.68 11.17
C PRO A 84 -5.50 5.73 12.04
N ASP A 85 -6.76 6.07 12.24
CA ASP A 85 -7.78 5.35 13.02
C ASP A 85 -8.47 4.21 12.26
N ASP A 86 -8.13 3.98 10.98
CA ASP A 86 -8.79 3.02 10.08
C ASP A 86 -10.34 3.11 10.10
N SER A 87 -10.88 4.31 10.29
CA SER A 87 -12.31 4.58 10.29
C SER A 87 -12.80 4.95 8.89
N GLU A 88 -12.04 5.78 8.18
CA GLU A 88 -12.43 6.35 6.89
C GLU A 88 -11.32 6.27 5.86
N LEU A 89 -11.70 6.21 4.58
CA LEU A 89 -10.75 6.24 3.46
C LEU A 89 -10.27 7.67 3.22
N VAL A 90 -8.97 7.84 3.03
CA VAL A 90 -8.39 9.15 2.74
C VAL A 90 -8.66 9.49 1.28
N SER A 91 -8.93 10.77 1.01
CA SER A 91 -9.16 11.25 -0.35
C SER A 91 -7.94 11.00 -1.24
N ASP A 92 -8.19 10.47 -2.43
CA ASP A 92 -7.18 10.18 -3.47
C ASP A 92 -6.35 11.41 -3.89
N SER A 93 -6.89 12.61 -3.66
CA SER A 93 -6.22 13.87 -3.97
C SER A 93 -5.13 14.24 -2.98
N VAL A 94 -5.14 13.64 -1.78
CA VAL A 94 -4.21 13.90 -0.69
C VAL A 94 -2.93 13.10 -0.87
N SER A 95 -1.80 13.66 -0.43
CA SER A 95 -0.50 12.99 -0.47
C SER A 95 -0.32 11.99 0.67
N LEU A 96 0.51 10.96 0.47
CA LEU A 96 0.79 9.92 1.48
C LEU A 96 1.29 10.50 2.82
N THR A 97 2.09 11.56 2.80
CA THR A 97 2.54 12.21 4.05
C THR A 97 1.41 12.95 4.77
N GLN A 98 0.44 13.45 4.01
CA GLN A 98 -0.64 14.27 4.50
C GLN A 98 -1.83 13.42 4.97
N SER A 99 -1.98 12.22 4.41
CA SER A 99 -2.99 11.24 4.83
C SER A 99 -2.85 10.83 6.29
N GLY A 100 -1.64 10.87 6.86
CA GLY A 100 -1.40 10.47 8.26
C GLY A 100 -1.30 11.64 9.23
N LYS A 101 -1.45 12.86 8.72
CA LYS A 101 -1.55 14.10 9.51
C LYS A 101 -2.99 14.63 9.60
N SER A 102 -3.96 13.88 9.05
CA SER A 102 -5.39 14.21 9.07
C SER A 102 -6.02 13.79 10.39
#